data_AF-A0AAU7MXB1-F1
#
_entry.id   AF-A0AAU7MXB1-F1
#
_cell.length_a   1.000
_cell.length_b   1.000
_cell.length_c   1.000
_cell.angle_alpha   90.00
_cell.angle_beta   90.00
_cell.angle_gamma   90.00
#
_symmetry.space_group_name_H-M   'P 1'
#
loop_
_entity.id
_entity.type
_entity.pdbx_description
1 polymer ?
#
loop_
_entity_poly.entity_id
_entity_poly.type
_entity_poly.pdbx_seq_one_letter_code
_entity_poly.pdbx_strand_id
1 'polypeptide(L)'
;MEKERLEYTITRLDHYYDSVNNKTAVYIAINTFITGGTITLLTQIQELLDKEIWLLIFLAGIIAFGVGSLILLALASMPYLSSKSEIESLYYFESIAEKSAQEFFELSKEQDKKEDKKDLRNQVYLLSKGLKAKFKKLKWACDLLIIQFLLLVPLTYILIKVTS
;
A
#
# COMPACT_ATOMS: atom_id res chain seq x y z
N MET A 1 -4.98 -1.13 -33.58
CA MET A 1 -3.57 -0.94 -33.14
C MET A 1 -3.41 -0.03 -31.92
N GLU A 2 -3.52 1.31 -32.00
CA GLU A 2 -3.24 2.14 -30.80
C GLU A 2 -4.26 1.93 -29.66
N LYS A 3 -5.56 1.93 -29.99
CA LYS A 3 -6.64 1.72 -29.02
C LYS A 3 -6.47 0.39 -28.27
N GLU A 4 -6.34 -0.71 -29.02
CA GLU A 4 -6.08 -2.06 -28.47
C GLU A 4 -4.84 -2.09 -27.56
N ARG A 5 -3.76 -1.39 -27.92
CA ARG A 5 -2.55 -1.29 -27.09
C ARG A 5 -2.84 -0.57 -25.76
N LEU A 6 -3.63 0.49 -25.78
CA LEU A 6 -4.01 1.24 -24.57
C LEU A 6 -4.91 0.39 -23.67
N GLU A 7 -5.94 -0.24 -24.23
CA GLU A 7 -6.83 -1.16 -23.50
C GLU A 7 -6.04 -2.31 -22.87
N TYR A 8 -5.15 -2.96 -23.64
CA TYR A 8 -4.26 -3.99 -23.12
C TYR A 8 -3.35 -3.48 -22.00
N THR A 9 -2.88 -2.23 -22.09
CA THR A 9 -2.08 -1.60 -21.04
C THR A 9 -2.89 -1.39 -19.76
N ILE A 10 -4.14 -0.95 -19.88
CA ILE A 10 -5.07 -0.80 -18.73
C ILE A 10 -5.25 -2.14 -18.04
N THR A 11 -5.55 -3.22 -18.78
CA THR A 11 -5.68 -4.56 -18.20
C THR A 11 -4.42 -5.01 -17.45
N ARG A 12 -3.23 -4.70 -17.97
CA ARG A 12 -1.97 -4.98 -17.27
C ARG A 12 -1.83 -4.16 -15.98
N LEU A 13 -2.25 -2.90 -15.99
CA LEU A 13 -2.23 -2.05 -14.80
C LEU A 13 -3.19 -2.58 -13.73
N ASP A 14 -4.39 -3.03 -14.11
CA ASP A 14 -5.35 -3.64 -13.18
C ASP A 14 -4.76 -4.86 -12.48
N HIS A 15 -4.10 -5.76 -13.23
CA HIS A 15 -3.38 -6.89 -12.63
C HIS A 15 -2.27 -6.46 -11.65
N TYR A 16 -1.58 -5.34 -11.92
CA TYR A 16 -0.61 -4.81 -10.97
C TYR A 16 -1.27 -4.19 -9.73
N TYR A 17 -2.46 -3.58 -9.85
CA TYR A 17 -3.26 -3.14 -8.72
C TYR A 17 -3.69 -4.31 -7.83
N ASP A 18 -4.14 -5.41 -8.42
CA ASP A 18 -4.46 -6.64 -7.67
C ASP A 18 -3.22 -7.17 -6.95
N SER A 19 -2.08 -7.22 -7.64
CA SER A 19 -0.81 -7.65 -7.06
C SER A 19 -0.37 -6.78 -5.88
N VAL A 20 -0.41 -5.45 -6.00
CA VAL A 20 0.04 -4.56 -4.90
C VAL A 20 -0.91 -4.64 -3.71
N ASN A 21 -2.22 -4.75 -3.94
CA ASN A 21 -3.21 -4.92 -2.87
C ASN A 21 -3.03 -6.26 -2.15
N ASN A 22 -2.83 -7.36 -2.89
CA ASN A 22 -2.57 -8.67 -2.30
C ASN A 22 -1.28 -8.70 -1.47
N LYS A 23 -0.19 -8.13 -1.99
CA LYS A 23 1.08 -8.01 -1.23
C LYS A 23 0.90 -7.16 0.03
N THR A 24 0.13 -6.07 -0.05
CA THR A 24 -0.17 -5.22 1.11
C THR A 24 -0.90 -6.01 2.19
N ALA A 25 -1.91 -6.81 1.83
CA ALA A 25 -2.64 -7.66 2.78
C ALA A 25 -1.73 -8.68 3.47
N VAL A 26 -0.86 -9.35 2.72
CA VAL A 26 0.13 -10.29 3.28
C VAL A 26 1.07 -9.59 4.26
N TYR A 27 1.58 -8.41 3.90
CA TYR A 27 2.52 -7.67 4.76
C TYR A 27 1.84 -7.12 6.02
N ILE A 28 0.56 -6.75 5.95
CA ILE A 28 -0.23 -6.38 7.14
C ILE A 28 -0.30 -7.58 8.08
N ALA A 29 -0.66 -8.77 7.60
CA ALA A 29 -0.76 -9.96 8.43
C ALA A 29 0.56 -10.29 9.15
N ILE A 30 1.68 -10.29 8.39
CA ILE A 30 3.02 -10.55 8.95
C ILE A 30 3.40 -9.47 9.99
N ASN A 31 3.20 -8.20 9.67
CA ASN A 31 3.54 -7.11 10.58
C ASN A 31 2.69 -7.14 11.86
N THR A 32 1.37 -7.33 11.73
CA THR A 32 0.47 -7.45 12.88
C THR A 32 0.88 -8.61 13.78
N PHE A 33 1.29 -9.75 13.21
CA PHE A 33 1.80 -10.88 13.98
C PHE A 33 3.07 -10.51 14.77
N ILE A 34 4.08 -9.91 14.12
CA ILE A 34 5.36 -9.57 14.76
C ILE A 34 5.17 -8.47 15.80
N THR A 35 4.51 -7.38 15.42
CA THR A 35 4.29 -6.22 16.29
C THR A 35 3.39 -6.58 17.46
N GLY A 36 2.29 -7.31 17.21
CA GLY A 36 1.41 -7.82 18.26
C GLY A 36 2.12 -8.77 19.20
N GLY A 37 2.88 -9.73 18.67
CA GLY A 37 3.69 -10.66 19.47
C GLY A 37 4.74 -9.94 20.32
N THR A 38 5.38 -8.89 19.80
CA THR A 38 6.35 -8.06 20.53
C THR A 38 5.69 -7.29 21.67
N ILE A 39 4.49 -6.74 21.45
CA ILE A 39 3.71 -6.06 22.50
C ILE A 39 3.32 -7.06 23.59
N THR A 40 2.83 -8.25 23.23
CA THR A 40 2.52 -9.30 24.21
C THR A 40 3.77 -9.69 25.00
N LEU A 41 4.91 -9.89 24.33
CA LEU A 41 6.17 -10.22 24.99
C LEU A 41 6.57 -9.16 26.02
N LEU A 42 6.47 -7.87 25.67
CA LEU A 42 6.75 -6.76 26.60
C LEU A 42 5.93 -6.86 27.90
N THR A 43 4.68 -7.32 27.83
CA THR A 43 3.84 -7.50 29.03
C THR A 43 4.25 -8.70 29.90
N GLN A 44 4.96 -9.69 29.33
CA GLN A 44 5.36 -10.92 30.02
C GLN A 44 6.74 -10.83 30.69
N ILE A 45 7.65 -10.00 30.16
CA ILE A 45 9.04 -9.95 30.59
C ILE A 45 9.40 -8.69 31.39
N GLN A 46 8.42 -8.06 32.05
CA GLN A 46 8.61 -6.80 32.77
C GLN A 46 9.75 -6.87 33.79
N GLU A 47 9.87 -7.98 34.53
CA GLU A 47 10.94 -8.19 35.51
C GLU A 47 12.35 -8.31 34.90
N LEU A 48 12.44 -8.63 33.59
CA LEU A 48 13.72 -8.73 32.88
C LEU A 48 14.15 -7.37 32.30
N LEU A 49 13.23 -6.42 32.13
CA LEU A 49 13.53 -5.09 31.60
C LEU A 49 14.45 -4.30 32.53
N ASP A 50 14.29 -4.47 33.84
CA ASP A 50 15.13 -3.80 34.85
C ASP A 50 16.58 -4.33 34.86
N LYS A 51 16.80 -5.54 34.34
CA LYS A 51 18.12 -6.19 34.29
C LYS A 51 18.93 -5.78 33.07
N GLU A 52 18.27 -5.44 31.97
CA GLU A 52 18.94 -5.22 30.67
C GLU A 52 18.20 -4.16 29.84
N ILE A 53 18.68 -2.92 29.90
CA ILE A 53 18.07 -1.77 29.19
C ILE A 53 18.02 -1.97 27.66
N TRP A 54 18.95 -2.73 27.10
CA TRP A 54 18.98 -3.04 25.67
C TRP A 54 17.75 -3.82 25.23
N LEU A 55 17.19 -4.66 26.10
CA LEU A 55 15.93 -5.38 25.86
C LEU A 55 14.80 -4.39 25.54
N LEU A 56 14.65 -3.36 26.37
CA LEU A 56 13.64 -2.32 26.19
C LEU A 56 13.87 -1.54 24.90
N ILE A 57 15.12 -1.17 24.60
CA ILE A 57 15.49 -0.43 23.38
C ILE A 57 15.11 -1.23 22.13
N PHE A 58 15.43 -2.53 22.07
CA PHE A 58 15.09 -3.38 20.92
C PHE A 58 13.58 -3.58 20.78
N LEU A 59 12.87 -3.85 21.88
CA LEU A 59 11.41 -3.98 21.86
C LEU A 59 10.74 -2.70 21.38
N ALA A 60 11.14 -1.55 21.91
CA ALA A 60 10.63 -0.24 21.51
C ALA A 60 10.91 0.03 20.02
N GLY A 61 12.12 -0.29 19.55
CA GLY A 61 12.49 -0.18 18.14
C GLY A 61 11.61 -1.04 17.22
N ILE A 62 11.42 -2.31 17.56
CA ILE A 62 10.57 -3.24 16.79
C ILE A 62 9.14 -2.73 16.73
N ILE A 63 8.58 -2.25 17.85
CA ILE A 63 7.22 -1.70 17.89
C ILE A 63 7.13 -0.43 17.05
N ALA A 64 8.09 0.49 17.17
CA ALA A 64 8.10 1.75 16.41
C ALA A 64 8.14 1.51 14.90
N PHE A 65 9.05 0.64 14.44
CA PHE A 65 9.12 0.26 13.02
C PHE A 65 7.87 -0.51 12.55
N GLY A 66 7.27 -1.31 13.42
CA GLY A 66 6.04 -2.05 13.16
C GLY A 66 4.85 -1.14 12.91
N VAL A 67 4.59 -0.24 13.86
CA VAL A 67 3.54 0.77 13.73
C VAL A 67 3.78 1.65 12.50
N GLY A 68 5.02 2.11 12.28
CA GLY A 68 5.37 2.88 11.09
C GLY A 68 5.09 2.14 9.78
N SER A 69 5.43 0.84 9.72
CA SER A 69 5.14 -0.01 8.57
C SER A 69 3.63 -0.25 8.39
N LEU A 70 2.86 -0.45 9.45
CA LEU A 70 1.39 -0.56 9.38
C LEU A 70 0.74 0.72 8.82
N ILE A 71 1.22 1.90 9.23
CA ILE A 71 0.73 3.18 8.70
C ILE A 71 0.99 3.24 7.18
N LEU A 72 2.21 2.91 6.73
CA LEU A 72 2.54 2.89 5.31
C LEU A 72 1.72 1.87 4.51
N LEU A 73 1.45 0.70 5.08
CA LEU A 73 0.61 -0.33 4.48
C LEU A 73 -0.85 0.14 4.34
N ALA A 74 -1.40 0.77 5.38
CA ALA A 74 -2.74 1.37 5.32
C ALA A 74 -2.82 2.46 4.23
N LEU A 75 -1.79 3.30 4.12
CA LEU A 75 -1.70 4.31 3.06
C LEU A 75 -1.50 3.68 1.66
N ALA A 76 -0.89 2.50 1.56
CA ALA A 76 -0.73 1.77 0.31
C ALA A 76 -2.05 1.09 -0.12
N SER A 77 -2.86 0.63 0.83
CA SER A 77 -4.16 0.01 0.56
C SER A 77 -5.24 1.01 0.17
N MET A 78 -5.12 2.29 0.57
CA MET A 78 -6.07 3.33 0.17
C MET A 78 -6.25 3.36 -1.36
N PRO A 79 -7.51 3.45 -1.86
CA PRO A 79 -7.77 3.56 -3.29
C PRO A 79 -7.11 4.84 -3.81
N TYR A 80 -6.57 4.77 -5.03
CA TYR A 80 -6.09 5.98 -5.69
C TYR A 80 -7.29 6.60 -6.41
N LEU A 81 -7.79 7.71 -5.86
CA LEU A 81 -8.84 8.52 -6.46
C LEU A 81 -8.18 9.77 -7.05
N SER A 82 -8.40 10.04 -8.33
CA SER A 82 -7.91 11.28 -8.95
C SER A 82 -8.83 12.42 -8.56
N SER A 83 -8.28 13.56 -8.12
CA SER A 83 -9.10 14.74 -7.81
C SER A 83 -9.93 15.20 -9.00
N LYS A 84 -11.14 15.72 -8.71
CA LYS A 84 -12.15 16.35 -9.59
C LYS A 84 -11.68 17.07 -10.87
N SER A 85 -10.45 17.58 -10.90
CA SER A 85 -9.95 18.45 -11.95
C SER A 85 -8.90 17.82 -12.88
N GLU A 86 -8.38 16.62 -12.59
CA GLU A 86 -7.24 16.14 -13.39
C GLU A 86 -7.69 15.72 -14.80
N ILE A 87 -8.80 14.98 -14.95
CA ILE A 87 -9.22 14.42 -16.25
C ILE A 87 -10.73 14.18 -16.29
N GLU A 88 -11.43 14.75 -17.27
CA GLU A 88 -12.79 14.35 -17.65
C GLU A 88 -12.73 13.08 -18.50
N SER A 89 -13.40 12.02 -18.04
CA SER A 89 -13.32 10.68 -18.62
C SER A 89 -14.69 10.01 -18.66
N LEU A 90 -14.99 9.31 -19.75
CA LEU A 90 -16.21 8.50 -19.90
C LEU A 90 -16.00 7.03 -19.53
N TYR A 91 -14.79 6.68 -19.08
CA TYR A 91 -14.43 5.32 -18.65
C TYR A 91 -14.06 5.25 -17.17
N TYR A 92 -13.51 6.33 -16.60
CA TYR A 92 -13.14 6.36 -15.20
C TYR A 92 -14.36 6.48 -14.29
N PHE A 93 -14.58 5.48 -13.43
CA PHE A 93 -15.83 5.33 -12.67
C PHE A 93 -16.17 6.55 -11.79
N GLU A 94 -15.18 7.20 -11.18
CA GLU A 94 -15.41 8.38 -10.35
C GLU A 94 -15.86 9.57 -11.21
N SER A 95 -15.28 9.76 -12.39
CA SER A 95 -15.71 10.79 -13.33
C SER A 95 -17.12 10.52 -13.86
N ILE A 96 -17.49 9.25 -14.10
CA ILE A 96 -18.85 8.88 -14.50
C ILE A 96 -19.84 9.14 -13.35
N ALA A 97 -19.47 8.78 -12.11
CA ALA A 97 -20.33 8.94 -10.94
C ALA A 97 -20.63 10.42 -10.58
N GLU A 98 -19.80 11.35 -11.04
CA GLU A 98 -20.02 12.79 -10.86
C GLU A 98 -20.96 13.40 -11.90
N LYS A 99 -21.30 12.68 -12.97
CA LYS A 99 -22.18 13.14 -14.04
C LYS A 99 -23.63 12.75 -13.77
N SER A 100 -24.56 13.57 -14.27
CA SER A 100 -25.95 13.12 -14.36
C SER A 100 -26.11 12.03 -15.42
N ALA A 101 -27.14 11.17 -15.31
CA ALA A 101 -27.37 10.11 -16.29
C ALA A 101 -27.54 10.68 -17.71
N GLN A 102 -28.29 11.78 -17.86
CA GLN A 102 -28.48 12.47 -19.13
C GLN A 102 -27.17 13.00 -19.70
N GLU A 103 -26.37 13.70 -18.89
CA GLU A 103 -25.07 14.24 -19.29
C GLU A 103 -24.13 13.13 -19.76
N PHE A 104 -24.04 12.02 -19.03
CA PHE A 104 -23.22 10.89 -19.43
C PHE A 104 -23.68 10.27 -20.76
N PHE A 105 -25.00 10.13 -20.97
CA PHE A 105 -25.54 9.58 -22.22
C PHE A 105 -25.30 10.48 -23.43
N GLU A 106 -25.37 11.80 -23.25
CA GLU A 106 -25.09 12.77 -24.31
C GLU A 106 -23.61 12.73 -24.68
N LEU A 107 -22.71 12.89 -23.71
CA LEU A 107 -21.27 12.84 -23.93
C LEU A 107 -20.82 11.50 -24.54
N SER A 108 -21.39 10.38 -24.09
CA SER A 108 -21.07 9.05 -24.62
C SER A 108 -21.51 8.86 -26.07
N LYS A 109 -22.54 9.58 -26.54
CA LYS A 109 -22.97 9.51 -27.95
C LYS A 109 -22.13 10.38 -28.86
N GLU A 110 -21.66 11.51 -28.34
CA GLU A 110 -20.89 12.51 -29.08
C GLU A 110 -19.39 12.16 -29.16
N GLN A 111 -18.91 11.27 -28.28
CA GLN A 111 -17.52 10.82 -28.21
C GLN A 111 -16.98 10.34 -29.58
N ASP A 112 -16.00 11.06 -30.13
CA ASP A 112 -15.34 10.67 -31.36
C ASP A 112 -14.13 9.73 -31.15
N LYS A 113 -13.60 9.15 -32.24
CA LYS A 113 -12.45 8.21 -32.16
C LYS A 113 -11.16 8.85 -31.63
N LYS A 114 -11.02 10.18 -31.68
CA LYS A 114 -9.83 10.91 -31.23
C LYS A 114 -9.93 11.22 -29.74
N GLU A 115 -11.11 11.61 -29.28
CA GLU A 115 -11.46 11.81 -27.87
C GLU A 115 -11.37 10.49 -27.10
N ASP A 116 -11.85 9.40 -27.69
CA ASP A 116 -11.74 8.06 -27.16
C ASP A 116 -10.28 7.66 -26.84
N LYS A 117 -9.37 7.89 -27.79
CA LYS A 117 -7.94 7.62 -27.57
C LYS A 117 -7.32 8.56 -26.54
N LYS A 118 -7.76 9.81 -26.48
CA LYS A 118 -7.28 10.78 -25.49
C LYS A 118 -7.66 10.31 -24.08
N ASP A 119 -8.89 9.88 -23.88
CA ASP A 119 -9.38 9.35 -22.62
C ASP A 119 -8.63 8.07 -22.20
N LEU A 120 -8.42 7.13 -23.12
CA LEU A 120 -7.62 5.92 -22.85
C LEU A 120 -6.17 6.24 -22.46
N ARG A 121 -5.52 7.20 -23.14
CA ARG A 121 -4.16 7.65 -22.76
C ARG A 121 -4.15 8.26 -21.36
N ASN A 122 -5.15 9.06 -21.05
CA ASN A 122 -5.33 9.70 -19.76
C ASN A 122 -5.50 8.67 -18.64
N GLN A 123 -6.31 7.64 -18.85
CA GLN A 123 -6.46 6.54 -17.89
C GLN A 123 -5.16 5.77 -17.68
N VAL A 124 -4.44 5.40 -18.75
CA VAL A 124 -3.13 4.74 -18.63
C VAL A 124 -2.18 5.60 -17.78
N TYR A 125 -2.15 6.91 -17.99
CA TYR A 125 -1.33 7.83 -17.21
C TYR A 125 -1.74 7.89 -15.73
N LEU A 126 -3.03 8.08 -15.42
CA LEU A 126 -3.53 8.16 -14.04
C LEU A 126 -3.31 6.85 -13.27
N LEU A 127 -3.68 5.72 -13.87
CA LEU A 127 -3.49 4.40 -13.29
C LEU A 127 -2.01 4.13 -13.03
N SER A 128 -1.12 4.51 -13.96
CA SER A 128 0.32 4.37 -13.76
C SER A 128 0.84 5.24 -12.61
N LYS A 129 0.35 6.49 -12.47
CA LYS A 129 0.71 7.41 -11.38
C LYS A 129 0.26 6.85 -10.03
N GLY A 130 -0.98 6.37 -9.94
CA GLY A 130 -1.52 5.75 -8.73
C GLY A 130 -0.77 4.48 -8.33
N LEU A 131 -0.50 3.60 -9.30
CA LEU A 131 0.24 2.37 -9.10
C LEU A 131 1.67 2.64 -8.61
N LYS A 132 2.38 3.60 -9.22
CA LYS A 132 3.71 4.04 -8.76
C LYS A 132 3.67 4.53 -7.31
N ALA A 133 2.66 5.32 -6.96
CA ALA A 133 2.52 5.84 -5.59
C ALA A 133 2.23 4.72 -4.57
N LYS A 134 1.45 3.70 -4.93
CA LYS A 134 1.18 2.51 -4.10
C LYS A 134 2.44 1.66 -3.91
N PHE A 135 3.12 1.28 -4.99
CA PHE A 135 4.35 0.49 -4.90
C PHE A 135 5.48 1.20 -4.15
N LYS A 136 5.60 2.53 -4.26
CA LYS A 136 6.57 3.28 -3.47
C LYS A 136 6.30 3.11 -1.98
N LYS A 137 5.05 3.29 -1.52
CA LYS A 137 4.67 3.09 -0.11
C LYS A 137 4.89 1.64 0.34
N LEU A 138 4.50 0.67 -0.49
CA LEU A 138 4.72 -0.76 -0.20
C LEU A 138 6.22 -1.07 -0.05
N LYS A 139 7.08 -0.47 -0.88
CA LYS A 139 8.53 -0.61 -0.76
C LYS A 139 9.04 -0.10 0.58
N TRP A 140 8.65 1.12 0.98
CA TRP A 140 9.03 1.67 2.28
C TRP A 140 8.53 0.79 3.44
N ALA A 141 7.29 0.32 3.38
CA ALA A 141 6.75 -0.59 4.39
C ALA A 141 7.54 -1.90 4.48
N CYS A 142 7.95 -2.45 3.33
CA CYS A 142 8.78 -3.64 3.24
C CYS A 142 10.17 -3.40 3.85
N ASP A 143 10.80 -2.27 3.54
CA ASP A 143 12.12 -1.91 4.09
C ASP A 143 12.05 -1.81 5.63
N LEU A 144 10.98 -1.21 6.19
CA LEU A 144 10.74 -1.18 7.64
C LEU A 144 10.49 -2.56 8.24
N LEU A 145 9.73 -3.43 7.55
CA LEU A 145 9.46 -4.80 7.99
C LEU A 145 10.75 -5.63 8.03
N ILE A 146 11.65 -5.46 7.05
CA ILE A 146 12.97 -6.09 7.05
C ILE A 146 13.79 -5.63 8.25
N ILE A 147 13.78 -4.33 8.57
CA ILE A 147 14.45 -3.81 9.76
C ILE A 147 13.87 -4.45 11.04
N GLN A 148 12.55 -4.60 11.16
CA GLN A 148 11.95 -5.32 12.30
C GLN A 148 12.48 -6.74 12.43
N PHE A 149 12.55 -7.50 11.34
CA PHE A 149 13.11 -8.86 11.36
C PHE A 149 14.57 -8.88 11.80
N LEU A 150 15.39 -7.92 11.35
CA LEU A 150 16.79 -7.82 11.75
C LEU A 150 16.95 -7.51 13.24
N LEU A 151 16.05 -6.69 13.82
CA LEU A 151 16.07 -6.38 15.25
C LEU A 151 15.63 -7.55 16.15
N LEU A 152 14.88 -8.53 15.62
CA LEU A 152 14.54 -9.74 16.37
C LEU A 152 15.78 -10.59 16.69
N VAL A 153 16.82 -10.56 15.85
CA VAL A 153 18.05 -11.35 16.06
C VAL A 153 18.79 -10.95 17.35
N PRO A 154 19.18 -9.67 17.56
CA PRO A 154 19.81 -9.29 18.83
C PRO A 154 18.84 -9.39 20.02
N LEU A 155 17.54 -9.13 19.83
CA LEU A 155 16.55 -9.29 20.90
C LEU A 155 16.52 -10.74 21.42
N THR A 156 16.42 -11.72 20.52
CA THR A 156 16.39 -13.14 20.89
C THR A 156 17.67 -13.59 21.56
N TYR A 157 18.83 -13.13 21.08
CA TYR A 157 20.12 -13.39 21.73
C TYR A 157 20.18 -12.86 23.17
N ILE A 158 19.74 -11.61 23.38
CA ILE A 158 19.72 -10.99 24.71
C ILE A 158 18.75 -11.74 25.64
N LEU A 159 17.55 -12.09 25.16
CA LEU A 159 16.58 -12.86 25.92
C LEU A 159 17.16 -14.20 26.41
N ILE A 160 17.81 -14.96 25.52
CA ILE A 160 18.44 -16.22 25.89
C ILE A 160 19.51 -15.98 26.96
N LYS A 161 20.38 -14.98 26.76
CA LYS A 161 21.47 -14.65 27.69
C LYS A 161 20.96 -14.24 29.08
N VAL A 162 19.87 -13.49 29.17
CA VAL A 162 19.33 -12.98 30.44
C VAL A 162 18.49 -14.04 31.17
N THR A 163 17.96 -15.01 30.44
CA THR A 163 17.11 -16.09 31.00
C THR A 163 17.88 -17.37 31.32
N SER A 164 19.08 -17.55 30.75
CA SER A 164 20.01 -18.65 31.07
C SER A 164 20.80 -18.36 32.33
#